data_AF-A0A9C9TB61-F1
#
_entry.id   AF-A0A9C9TB61-F1
#
_cell.length_a   1.000
_cell.length_b   1.000
_cell.length_c   1.000
_cell.angle_alpha   90.00
_cell.angle_beta   90.00
_cell.angle_gamma   90.00
#
_symmetry.space_group_name_H-M   'P 1'
#
loop_
_entity.id
_entity.type
_entity.pdbx_description
1 polymer ?
#
loop_
_entity_poly.entity_id
_entity_poly.type
_entity_poly.pdbx_seq_one_letter_code
_entity_poly.pdbx_strand_id
1 'polypeptide(L)'
;MSLFQEYQIERLPIFGPPFGLDEHGQEIDDVGGGSVKNTVEYMMEVVRQRETRHLPPHTAPEEREQRITEAGQKALAHLVEMLTLSINTPNRHISADYLLNTNHHYSYEFSLIVGEYAKAISGDENFYFDRGTRSVPQSIAGTILALSERAQQISHIIATVNEIAAQSNMLALNASVEAARAAEHGKGFAVVAVEVRNLAKQSHQATAQVRAILSEIQKAINATVMTTEEGARGVDHGSQMASQAGASIKQLAVVIEGSARAATQMAAEGRQQATGVDQIAVAMQHIKQAADQNLSSCRQVEQAARNLGALAHNLTETVEQYQSSGSNR
;
A
#
# COMPACT_ATOMS: atom_id res chain seq x y z
N MET A 1 13.07 -22.55 -10.16
CA MET A 1 12.39 -21.26 -10.47
C MET A 1 12.48 -20.42 -9.21
N SER A 2 12.82 -19.13 -9.28
CA SER A 2 12.79 -18.31 -8.06
C SER A 2 11.34 -18.10 -7.61
N LEU A 3 11.07 -17.93 -6.32
CA LEU A 3 9.72 -17.64 -5.81
C LEU A 3 9.08 -16.43 -6.52
N PHE A 4 9.88 -15.39 -6.76
CA PHE A 4 9.45 -14.22 -7.53
C PHE A 4 8.96 -14.57 -8.95
N GLN A 5 9.60 -15.54 -9.60
CA GLN A 5 9.20 -16.01 -10.92
C GLN A 5 7.96 -16.92 -10.88
N GLU A 6 7.79 -17.70 -9.80
CA GLU A 6 6.56 -18.49 -9.56
C GLU A 6 5.33 -17.60 -9.42
N TYR A 7 5.46 -16.48 -8.71
CA TYR A 7 4.38 -15.53 -8.48
C TYR A 7 4.31 -14.40 -9.51
N GLN A 8 5.17 -14.40 -10.53
CA GLN A 8 5.24 -13.36 -11.58
C GLN A 8 5.34 -11.92 -11.03
N ILE A 9 6.09 -11.75 -9.93
CA ILE A 9 6.30 -10.45 -9.30
C ILE A 9 7.76 -10.00 -9.40
N GLU A 10 7.96 -8.69 -9.51
CA GLU A 10 9.30 -8.10 -9.39
C GLU A 10 9.75 -8.11 -7.92
N ARG A 11 11.05 -8.34 -7.69
CA ARG A 11 11.62 -8.24 -6.34
C ARG A 11 11.66 -6.77 -5.94
N LEU A 12 10.86 -6.39 -4.96
CA LEU A 12 10.81 -5.03 -4.41
C LEU A 12 11.91 -4.89 -3.33
N PRO A 13 12.97 -4.10 -3.55
CA PRO A 13 13.96 -3.87 -2.50
C PRO A 13 13.32 -3.11 -1.33
N ILE A 14 13.54 -3.59 -0.10
CA ILE A 14 13.18 -2.87 1.13
C ILE A 14 14.37 -2.00 1.50
N PHE A 15 14.17 -0.68 1.43
CA PHE A 15 15.17 0.29 1.85
C PHE A 15 15.05 0.59 3.34
N GLY A 16 16.17 0.47 4.06
CA GLY A 16 16.19 0.71 5.49
C GLY A 16 15.64 -0.45 6.35
N PRO A 17 15.53 -0.22 7.67
CA PRO A 17 15.09 -1.21 8.63
C PRO A 17 13.56 -1.45 8.55
N PRO A 18 13.07 -2.70 8.37
CA PRO A 18 11.63 -2.98 8.30
C PRO A 18 10.89 -2.82 9.63
N PHE A 19 11.61 -2.79 10.75
CA PHE A 19 11.09 -2.74 12.13
C PHE A 19 12.19 -2.37 13.13
N GLY A 20 11.85 -2.09 14.39
CA GLY A 20 12.83 -1.73 15.42
C GLY A 20 13.20 -0.25 15.36
N LEU A 21 14.48 0.07 15.18
CA LEU A 21 14.95 1.45 15.07
C LEU A 21 15.15 1.88 13.61
N ASP A 22 14.80 3.13 13.30
CA ASP A 22 15.02 3.79 12.01
C ASP A 22 16.48 4.28 11.83
N GLU A 23 16.75 4.98 10.73
CA GLU A 23 18.07 5.55 10.43
C GLU A 23 18.53 6.67 11.38
N HIS A 24 17.61 7.21 12.17
CA HIS A 24 17.85 8.24 13.19
C HIS A 24 17.90 7.66 14.61
N GLY A 25 17.74 6.34 14.77
CA GLY A 25 17.71 5.66 16.07
C GLY A 25 16.38 5.81 16.82
N GLN A 26 15.31 6.24 16.16
CA GLN A 26 13.96 6.31 16.71
C GLN A 26 13.23 4.98 16.49
N GLU A 27 12.33 4.62 17.41
CA GLU A 27 11.48 3.45 17.21
C GLU A 27 10.53 3.68 16.02
N ILE A 28 10.48 2.69 15.14
CA ILE A 28 9.55 2.66 14.03
C ILE A 28 8.17 2.34 14.59
N ASP A 29 7.20 3.25 14.42
CA ASP A 29 5.81 3.13 14.88
C ASP A 29 4.80 3.49 13.76
N ASP A 30 5.17 3.31 12.50
CA ASP A 30 4.30 3.69 11.39
C ASP A 30 3.07 2.76 11.28
N VAL A 31 3.30 1.45 11.39
CA VAL A 31 2.27 0.42 11.22
C VAL A 31 2.36 -0.60 12.34
N GLY A 32 1.28 -0.70 13.12
CA GLY A 32 1.16 -1.69 14.19
C GLY A 32 1.04 -3.13 13.66
N GLY A 33 1.61 -4.09 14.38
CA GLY A 33 1.70 -5.48 13.97
C GLY A 33 0.36 -6.18 13.78
N GLY A 34 -0.73 -5.66 14.35
CA GLY A 34 -2.08 -6.12 14.04
C GLY A 34 -2.44 -6.03 12.55
N SER A 35 -2.02 -4.98 11.85
CA SER A 35 -2.33 -4.81 10.41
C SER A 35 -1.54 -5.80 9.54
N VAL A 36 -0.24 -5.96 9.85
CA VAL A 36 0.63 -6.94 9.20
C VAL A 36 0.12 -8.37 9.43
N LYS A 37 -0.17 -8.72 10.68
CA LYS A 37 -0.75 -10.02 11.05
C LYS A 37 -2.05 -10.30 10.29
N ASN A 38 -3.00 -9.37 10.29
CA ASN A 38 -4.28 -9.54 9.61
C ASN A 38 -4.11 -9.75 8.10
N THR A 39 -3.15 -9.04 7.49
CA THR A 39 -2.82 -9.22 6.06
C THR A 39 -2.29 -10.63 5.80
N VAL A 40 -1.39 -11.12 6.64
CA VAL A 40 -0.78 -12.46 6.54
C VAL A 40 -1.85 -13.54 6.77
N GLU A 41 -2.68 -13.40 7.79
CA GLU A 41 -3.76 -14.34 8.10
C GLU A 41 -4.80 -14.38 6.98
N TYR A 42 -5.15 -13.24 6.39
CA TYR A 42 -6.06 -13.19 5.25
C TYR A 42 -5.49 -13.93 4.03
N MET A 43 -4.20 -13.75 3.73
CA MET A 43 -3.54 -14.52 2.66
C MET A 43 -3.62 -16.02 2.92
N MET A 44 -3.29 -16.46 4.14
CA MET A 44 -3.37 -17.87 4.49
C MET A 44 -4.79 -18.41 4.35
N GLU A 45 -5.80 -17.63 4.74
CA GLU A 45 -7.20 -18.01 4.63
C GLU A 45 -7.64 -18.16 3.16
N VAL A 46 -7.29 -17.22 2.28
CA VAL A 46 -7.57 -17.34 0.84
C VAL A 46 -6.93 -18.59 0.25
N VAL A 47 -5.67 -18.87 0.63
CA VAL A 47 -4.95 -20.05 0.17
C VAL A 47 -5.64 -21.33 0.66
N ARG A 48 -6.06 -21.38 1.94
CA ARG A 48 -6.80 -22.50 2.53
C ARG A 48 -8.14 -22.75 1.83
N GLN A 49 -8.89 -21.69 1.53
CA GLN A 49 -10.16 -21.78 0.80
C GLN A 49 -9.95 -22.28 -0.62
N ARG A 50 -8.90 -21.80 -1.30
CA ARG A 50 -8.52 -22.27 -2.63
C ARG A 50 -8.17 -23.75 -2.60
N GLU A 51 -7.36 -24.20 -1.65
CA GLU A 51 -7.03 -25.62 -1.47
C GLU A 51 -8.30 -26.45 -1.23
N THR A 52 -9.19 -25.97 -0.35
CA THR A 52 -10.48 -26.63 -0.07
C THR A 52 -11.30 -26.88 -1.34
N ARG A 53 -11.33 -25.94 -2.28
CA ARG A 53 -12.03 -26.07 -3.57
C ARG A 53 -11.36 -27.03 -4.55
N HIS A 54 -10.04 -27.20 -4.46
CA HIS A 54 -9.27 -28.09 -5.34
C HIS A 54 -9.18 -29.52 -4.80
N LEU A 55 -9.53 -29.76 -3.53
CA LEU A 55 -9.51 -31.09 -2.94
C LEU A 55 -10.59 -32.00 -3.56
N PRO A 56 -10.26 -33.26 -3.90
CA PRO A 56 -11.23 -34.24 -4.35
C PRO A 56 -12.40 -34.40 -3.35
N PRO A 57 -13.64 -34.66 -3.84
CA PRO A 57 -14.80 -34.79 -2.98
C PRO A 57 -14.71 -35.98 -1.99
N HIS A 58 -13.89 -36.99 -2.29
CA HIS A 58 -13.71 -38.19 -1.46
C HIS A 58 -12.49 -38.17 -0.53
N THR A 59 -11.76 -37.04 -0.43
CA THR A 59 -10.63 -36.93 0.50
C THR A 59 -11.11 -37.08 1.94
N ALA A 60 -10.44 -37.94 2.71
CA ALA A 60 -10.76 -38.20 4.11
C ALA A 60 -10.71 -36.90 4.94
N PRO A 61 -11.54 -36.74 5.98
CA PRO A 61 -11.59 -35.50 6.77
C PRO A 61 -10.23 -35.10 7.36
N GLU A 62 -9.47 -36.06 7.90
CA GLU A 62 -8.15 -35.81 8.49
C GLU A 62 -7.12 -35.37 7.42
N GLU A 63 -7.09 -36.05 6.28
CA GLU A 63 -6.22 -35.69 5.15
C GLU A 63 -6.57 -34.31 4.57
N ARG A 64 -7.87 -33.99 4.52
CA ARG A 64 -8.39 -32.68 4.07
C ARG A 64 -7.90 -31.57 5.00
N GLU A 65 -8.07 -31.74 6.31
CA GLU A 65 -7.63 -30.75 7.30
C GLU A 65 -6.11 -30.55 7.28
N GLN A 66 -5.35 -31.65 7.16
CA GLN A 66 -3.90 -31.59 7.04
C GLN A 66 -3.47 -30.81 5.81
N ARG A 67 -4.00 -31.13 4.62
CA ARG A 67 -3.64 -30.43 3.38
C ARG A 67 -3.98 -28.95 3.39
N ILE A 68 -5.13 -28.59 3.95
CA ILE A 68 -5.54 -27.18 4.11
C ILE A 68 -4.55 -26.46 5.03
N THR A 69 -4.19 -27.07 6.16
CA THR A 69 -3.25 -26.49 7.12
C THR A 69 -1.85 -26.31 6.51
N GLU A 70 -1.34 -27.34 5.85
CA GLU A 70 -0.05 -27.32 5.15
C GLU A 70 -0.01 -26.26 4.05
N ALA A 71 -1.09 -26.10 3.27
CA ALA A 71 -1.18 -25.06 2.26
C ALA A 71 -1.05 -23.64 2.85
N GLY A 72 -1.73 -23.39 3.98
CA GLY A 72 -1.61 -22.13 4.71
C GLY A 72 -0.19 -21.88 5.25
N GLN A 73 0.43 -22.89 5.84
CA GLN A 73 1.80 -22.78 6.37
C GLN A 73 2.83 -22.56 5.25
N LYS A 74 2.68 -23.24 4.12
CA LYS A 74 3.54 -23.06 2.95
C LYS A 74 3.45 -21.65 2.38
N ALA A 75 2.24 -21.08 2.32
CA ALA A 75 2.03 -19.69 1.91
C ALA A 75 2.75 -18.70 2.84
N LEU A 76 2.65 -18.90 4.16
CA LEU A 76 3.38 -18.10 5.15
C LEU A 76 4.90 -18.22 4.97
N ALA A 77 5.41 -19.44 4.77
CA ALA A 77 6.83 -19.67 4.54
C ALA A 77 7.34 -18.97 3.27
N HIS A 78 6.59 -19.06 2.16
CA HIS A 78 6.93 -18.34 0.93
C HIS A 78 6.94 -16.82 1.12
N LEU A 79 5.98 -16.27 1.87
CA LEU A 79 5.94 -14.84 2.17
C LEU A 79 7.18 -14.41 2.96
N VAL A 80 7.51 -15.14 4.03
CA VAL A 80 8.70 -14.88 4.86
C VAL A 80 9.98 -14.94 4.03
N GLU A 81 10.10 -15.94 3.15
CA GLU A 81 11.27 -16.08 2.28
C GLU A 81 11.38 -14.92 1.29
N MET A 82 10.30 -14.55 0.60
CA MET A 82 10.31 -13.42 -0.33
C MET A 82 10.63 -12.08 0.35
N LEU A 83 10.07 -11.85 1.55
CA LEU A 83 10.38 -10.64 2.31
C LEU A 83 11.83 -10.63 2.79
N THR A 84 12.34 -11.76 3.28
CA THR A 84 13.74 -11.88 3.73
C THR A 84 14.71 -11.67 2.57
N LEU A 85 14.39 -12.22 1.39
CA LEU A 85 15.14 -11.94 0.18
C LEU A 85 15.05 -10.46 -0.23
N SER A 86 14.02 -9.72 0.18
CA SER A 86 13.85 -8.32 -0.20
C SER A 86 14.58 -7.34 0.72
N ILE A 87 15.04 -7.79 1.89
CA ILE A 87 15.82 -6.99 2.84
C ILE A 87 17.26 -6.83 2.34
N ASN A 88 17.75 -5.59 2.32
CA ASN A 88 19.14 -5.27 1.96
C ASN A 88 20.05 -4.99 3.18
N THR A 89 19.59 -5.25 4.41
CA THR A 89 20.39 -5.10 5.64
C THR A 89 21.01 -6.45 6.06
N PRO A 90 22.35 -6.53 6.19
CA PRO A 90 23.01 -7.73 6.72
C PRO A 90 22.51 -8.06 8.14
N ASN A 91 22.32 -9.35 8.44
CA ASN A 91 21.87 -9.86 9.75
C ASN A 91 20.41 -9.54 10.18
N ARG A 92 19.56 -9.02 9.29
CA ARG A 92 18.11 -8.96 9.55
C ARG A 92 17.38 -10.03 8.76
N HIS A 93 16.58 -10.82 9.47
CA HIS A 93 15.72 -11.86 8.90
C HIS A 93 14.31 -11.63 9.42
N ILE A 94 13.33 -11.86 8.55
CA ILE A 94 11.92 -11.85 8.95
C ILE A 94 11.57 -13.26 9.33
N SER A 95 10.79 -13.41 10.40
CA SER A 95 10.21 -14.70 10.80
C SER A 95 8.70 -14.61 10.81
N ALA A 96 8.05 -15.78 10.74
CA ALA A 96 6.61 -15.90 10.94
C ALA A 96 6.18 -15.32 12.30
N ASP A 97 6.93 -15.66 13.37
CA ASP A 97 6.67 -15.13 14.71
C ASP A 97 6.75 -13.61 14.76
N TYR A 98 7.67 -13.02 14.00
CA TYR A 98 7.78 -11.57 13.91
C TYR A 98 6.52 -11.01 13.26
N LEU A 99 6.18 -11.45 12.04
CA LEU A 99 5.02 -10.98 11.27
C LEU A 99 3.68 -11.14 11.99
N LEU A 100 3.53 -12.21 12.80
CA LEU A 100 2.30 -12.52 13.51
C LEU A 100 2.22 -11.92 14.92
N ASN A 101 3.27 -11.24 15.38
CA ASN A 101 3.29 -10.58 16.69
C ASN A 101 2.64 -9.19 16.60
N THR A 102 1.56 -9.00 17.35
CA THR A 102 0.81 -7.74 17.42
C THR A 102 1.52 -6.62 18.18
N ASN A 103 2.54 -6.95 18.98
CA ASN A 103 3.32 -5.99 19.76
C ASN A 103 4.49 -5.38 18.98
N HIS A 104 4.72 -5.83 17.74
CA HIS A 104 5.74 -5.24 16.88
C HIS A 104 5.19 -4.10 16.05
N HIS A 105 6.11 -3.23 15.63
CA HIS A 105 5.83 -2.10 14.78
C HIS A 105 6.76 -2.12 13.57
N TYR A 106 6.23 -1.64 12.45
CA TYR A 106 6.79 -1.86 11.13
C TYR A 106 6.85 -0.56 10.37
N SER A 107 7.82 -0.44 9.47
CA SER A 107 7.89 0.71 8.58
C SER A 107 6.75 0.65 7.58
N TYR A 108 6.27 1.82 7.17
CA TYR A 108 5.20 1.88 6.19
C TYR A 108 5.56 1.16 4.87
N GLU A 109 6.79 1.34 4.39
CA GLU A 109 7.33 0.65 3.20
C GLU A 109 7.28 -0.87 3.35
N PHE A 110 7.76 -1.39 4.48
CA PHE A 110 7.75 -2.82 4.74
C PHE A 110 6.32 -3.38 4.69
N SER A 111 5.40 -2.67 5.32
CA SER A 111 3.99 -3.05 5.37
C SER A 111 3.37 -3.16 3.96
N LEU A 112 3.66 -2.21 3.06
CA LEU A 112 3.20 -2.25 1.68
C LEU A 112 3.74 -3.46 0.91
N ILE A 113 5.02 -3.78 1.10
CA ILE A 113 5.66 -4.93 0.45
C ILE A 113 5.09 -6.25 0.97
N VAL A 114 4.79 -6.36 2.27
CA VAL A 114 4.04 -7.50 2.82
C VAL A 114 2.70 -7.65 2.09
N GLY A 115 1.96 -6.55 1.88
CA GLY A 115 0.70 -6.55 1.15
C GLY A 115 0.81 -7.04 -0.29
N GLU A 116 1.80 -6.55 -1.03
CA GLU A 116 2.01 -6.91 -2.44
C GLU A 116 2.36 -8.39 -2.60
N TYR A 117 3.25 -8.89 -1.74
CA TYR A 117 3.65 -10.29 -1.75
C TYR A 117 2.52 -11.21 -1.31
N ALA A 118 1.78 -10.82 -0.26
CA ALA A 118 0.64 -11.57 0.21
C ALA A 118 -0.48 -11.63 -0.84
N LYS A 119 -0.71 -10.54 -1.59
CA LYS A 119 -1.59 -10.53 -2.77
C LYS A 119 -1.17 -11.56 -3.79
N ALA A 120 0.10 -11.53 -4.21
CA ALA A 120 0.61 -12.45 -5.23
C ALA A 120 0.48 -13.92 -4.81
N ILE A 121 0.80 -14.25 -3.54
CA ILE A 121 0.70 -15.60 -3.00
C ILE A 121 -0.76 -16.06 -2.91
N SER A 122 -1.66 -15.17 -2.48
CA SER A 122 -3.08 -15.47 -2.38
C SER A 122 -3.74 -15.71 -3.75
N GLY A 123 -3.27 -15.01 -4.79
CA GLY A 123 -3.90 -14.99 -6.11
C GLY A 123 -5.28 -14.31 -6.14
N ASP A 124 -5.65 -13.59 -5.08
CA ASP A 124 -6.88 -12.79 -5.02
C ASP A 124 -6.61 -11.40 -5.59
N GLU A 125 -7.19 -11.07 -6.74
CA GLU A 125 -7.09 -9.73 -7.34
C GLU A 125 -7.66 -8.65 -6.42
N ASN A 126 -8.62 -9.03 -5.56
CA ASN A 126 -9.22 -8.20 -4.51
C ASN A 126 -8.50 -8.33 -3.17
N PHE A 127 -7.25 -8.78 -3.17
CA PHE A 127 -6.36 -8.70 -2.02
C PHE A 127 -5.87 -7.25 -1.87
N TYR A 128 -6.15 -6.66 -0.72
CA TYR A 128 -5.67 -5.33 -0.36
C TYR A 128 -4.95 -5.43 0.97
N PHE A 129 -3.78 -4.79 1.04
CA PHE A 129 -3.07 -4.56 2.29
C PHE A 129 -4.01 -3.91 3.31
N ASP A 130 -3.94 -4.34 4.56
CA ASP A 130 -4.81 -3.85 5.64
C ASP A 130 -6.29 -4.21 5.47
N ARG A 131 -6.61 -5.48 5.15
CA ARG A 131 -7.90 -6.03 5.59
C ARG A 131 -8.10 -5.94 7.11
N GLY A 132 -7.13 -5.50 7.91
CA GLY A 132 -7.34 -5.02 9.27
C GLY A 132 -8.34 -3.86 9.35
N THR A 133 -8.23 -2.85 8.49
CA THR A 133 -9.27 -1.80 8.36
C THR A 133 -10.53 -2.25 7.61
N ARG A 134 -10.47 -3.34 6.80
CA ARG A 134 -11.68 -4.06 6.35
C ARG A 134 -12.28 -5.02 7.40
N SER A 135 -11.52 -5.35 8.45
CA SER A 135 -11.96 -6.19 9.56
C SER A 135 -12.60 -5.37 10.67
N VAL A 136 -12.41 -4.05 10.68
CA VAL A 136 -13.23 -3.17 11.53
C VAL A 136 -14.71 -3.34 11.15
N PRO A 137 -15.10 -3.44 9.86
CA PRO A 137 -16.44 -3.89 9.48
C PRO A 137 -16.79 -5.34 9.89
N GLN A 138 -15.94 -6.34 9.63
CA GLN A 138 -16.33 -7.75 9.81
C GLN A 138 -16.27 -8.27 11.25
N SER A 139 -15.31 -7.82 12.05
CA SER A 139 -15.24 -8.16 13.49
C SER A 139 -16.31 -7.41 14.29
N ILE A 140 -16.59 -6.15 13.95
CA ILE A 140 -17.71 -5.40 14.53
C ILE A 140 -19.03 -6.02 14.06
N ALA A 141 -19.18 -6.37 12.77
CA ALA A 141 -20.37 -7.07 12.28
C ALA A 141 -20.56 -8.42 12.97
N GLY A 142 -19.51 -9.22 13.14
CA GLY A 142 -19.59 -10.50 13.86
C GLY A 142 -19.98 -10.33 15.32
N THR A 143 -19.40 -9.33 16.00
CA THR A 143 -19.71 -9.01 17.41
C THR A 143 -21.15 -8.48 17.55
N ILE A 144 -21.60 -7.65 16.61
CA ILE A 144 -22.97 -7.13 16.53
C ILE A 144 -23.96 -8.26 16.29
N LEU A 145 -23.68 -9.18 15.35
CA LEU A 145 -24.54 -10.32 15.07
C LEU A 145 -24.68 -11.22 16.31
N ALA A 146 -23.56 -11.51 16.99
CA ALA A 146 -23.58 -12.26 18.25
C ALA A 146 -24.36 -11.52 19.36
N LEU A 147 -24.24 -10.19 19.44
CA LEU A 147 -25.00 -9.39 20.40
C LEU A 147 -26.50 -9.39 20.09
N SER A 148 -26.87 -9.31 18.81
CA SER A 148 -28.25 -9.41 18.33
C SER A 148 -28.86 -10.77 18.67
N GLU A 149 -28.13 -11.86 18.42
CA GLU A 149 -28.57 -13.21 18.78
C GLU A 149 -28.77 -13.36 20.30
N ARG A 150 -27.82 -12.87 21.11
CA ARG A 150 -27.95 -12.88 22.57
C ARG A 150 -29.14 -12.05 23.04
N ALA A 151 -29.39 -10.88 22.44
CA ALA A 151 -30.55 -10.06 22.77
C ALA A 151 -31.89 -10.76 22.44
N GLN A 152 -31.93 -11.51 21.33
CA GLN A 152 -33.08 -12.36 20.98
C GLN A 152 -33.28 -13.52 21.96
N GLN A 153 -32.20 -14.21 22.35
CA GLN A 153 -32.27 -15.28 23.36
C GLN A 153 -32.79 -14.76 24.71
N ILE A 154 -32.30 -13.60 25.17
CA ILE A 154 -32.80 -12.96 26.40
C ILE A 154 -34.28 -12.58 26.24
N SER A 155 -34.69 -12.06 25.07
CA SER A 155 -36.10 -11.74 24.81
C SER A 155 -37.01 -12.96 24.93
N HIS A 156 -36.55 -14.12 24.46
CA HIS A 156 -37.28 -15.39 24.62
C HIS A 156 -37.40 -15.81 26.10
N ILE A 157 -36.29 -15.75 26.85
CA ILE A 157 -36.29 -16.06 28.29
C ILE A 157 -37.27 -15.14 29.05
N ILE A 158 -37.24 -13.84 28.77
CA ILE A 158 -38.14 -12.86 29.41
C ILE A 158 -39.60 -13.09 29.03
N ALA A 159 -39.88 -13.60 27.82
CA ALA A 159 -41.23 -14.03 27.46
C ALA A 159 -41.73 -15.18 28.34
N THR A 160 -40.89 -16.19 28.58
CA THR A 160 -41.18 -17.32 29.47
C THR A 160 -41.37 -16.86 30.92
N VAL A 161 -40.50 -15.99 31.45
CA VAL A 161 -40.65 -15.47 32.82
C VAL A 161 -41.95 -14.68 32.98
N ASN A 162 -42.33 -13.90 31.96
CA ASN A 162 -43.59 -13.17 31.95
C ASN A 162 -44.81 -14.10 31.97
N GLU A 163 -44.73 -15.23 31.25
CA GLU A 163 -45.77 -16.26 31.28
C GLU A 163 -45.86 -16.94 32.66
N ILE A 164 -44.72 -17.29 33.27
CA ILE A 164 -44.66 -17.82 34.63
C ILE A 164 -45.28 -16.84 35.63
N ALA A 165 -44.95 -15.55 35.54
CA ALA A 165 -45.53 -14.51 36.38
C ALA A 165 -47.06 -14.44 36.22
N ALA A 166 -47.57 -14.55 34.99
CA ALA A 166 -49.02 -14.59 34.74
C ALA A 166 -49.67 -15.84 35.35
N GLN A 167 -49.05 -17.01 35.22
CA GLN A 167 -49.51 -18.27 35.82
C GLN A 167 -49.48 -18.19 37.35
N SER A 168 -48.41 -17.67 37.96
CA SER A 168 -48.30 -17.48 39.40
C SER A 168 -49.35 -16.52 39.94
N ASN A 169 -49.67 -15.44 39.21
CA ASN A 169 -50.74 -14.52 39.58
C ASN A 169 -52.12 -15.21 39.53
N MET A 170 -52.37 -16.08 38.54
CA MET A 170 -53.60 -16.88 38.46
C MET A 170 -53.69 -17.95 39.56
N LEU A 171 -52.59 -18.66 39.84
CA LEU A 171 -52.49 -19.63 40.94
C LEU A 171 -52.75 -18.97 42.29
N ALA A 172 -52.16 -17.81 42.53
CA ALA A 172 -52.34 -17.03 43.75
C ALA A 172 -53.78 -16.53 43.91
N LEU A 173 -54.45 -16.17 42.80
CA LEU A 173 -55.86 -15.83 42.80
C LEU A 173 -56.72 -17.04 43.20
N ASN A 174 -56.48 -18.21 42.61
CA ASN A 174 -57.19 -19.44 42.94
C ASN A 174 -56.97 -19.84 44.41
N ALA A 175 -55.73 -19.71 44.90
CA ALA A 175 -55.40 -19.97 46.30
C ALA A 175 -56.10 -18.99 47.27
N SER A 176 -56.22 -17.72 46.88
CA SER A 176 -56.95 -16.71 47.67
C SER A 176 -58.44 -17.03 47.76
N VAL A 177 -59.04 -17.52 46.66
CA VAL A 177 -60.45 -17.97 46.64
C VAL A 177 -60.65 -19.17 47.56
N GLU A 178 -59.78 -20.18 47.46
CA GLU A 178 -59.90 -21.39 48.29
C GLU A 178 -59.62 -21.11 49.77
N ALA A 179 -58.68 -20.21 50.07
CA ALA A 179 -58.43 -19.75 51.43
C ALA A 179 -59.64 -19.00 52.03
N ALA A 180 -60.33 -18.18 51.23
CA ALA A 180 -61.58 -17.55 51.67
C ALA A 180 -62.69 -18.59 51.92
N ARG A 181 -62.72 -19.65 51.12
CA ARG A 181 -63.68 -20.76 51.24
C ARG A 181 -63.49 -21.60 52.51
N ALA A 182 -62.24 -21.75 52.98
CA ALA A 182 -61.89 -22.42 54.23
C ALA A 182 -62.13 -21.57 55.50
N ALA A 183 -62.64 -20.33 55.35
CA ALA A 183 -63.00 -19.42 56.44
C ALA A 183 -61.88 -19.27 57.50
N GLU A 184 -62.16 -19.60 58.77
CA GLU A 184 -61.21 -19.45 59.89
C GLU A 184 -59.92 -20.26 59.69
N HIS A 185 -60.00 -21.42 59.04
CA HIS A 185 -58.83 -22.29 58.79
C HIS A 185 -57.96 -21.79 57.62
N GLY A 186 -58.50 -20.91 56.76
CA GLY A 186 -57.80 -20.40 55.57
C GLY A 186 -57.05 -19.09 55.77
N LYS A 187 -57.17 -18.43 56.94
CA LYS A 187 -56.59 -17.09 57.17
C LYS A 187 -55.08 -17.00 56.89
N GLY A 188 -54.31 -18.00 57.32
CA GLY A 188 -52.86 -18.04 57.05
C GLY A 188 -52.54 -18.24 55.56
N PHE A 189 -53.29 -19.10 54.88
CA PHE A 189 -53.15 -19.33 53.43
C PHE A 189 -53.56 -18.11 52.59
N ALA A 190 -54.55 -17.34 53.04
CA ALA A 190 -54.97 -16.11 52.37
C ALA A 190 -53.85 -15.06 52.34
N VAL A 191 -53.10 -14.90 53.43
CA VAL A 191 -51.96 -13.98 53.49
C VAL A 191 -50.85 -14.40 52.52
N VAL A 192 -50.51 -15.69 52.50
CA VAL A 192 -49.52 -16.24 51.56
C VAL A 192 -49.97 -16.05 50.11
N ALA A 193 -51.23 -16.30 49.81
CA ALA A 193 -51.77 -16.14 48.45
C ALA A 193 -51.71 -14.68 47.97
N VAL A 194 -51.99 -13.69 48.85
CA VAL A 194 -51.83 -12.26 48.52
C VAL A 194 -50.36 -11.92 48.24
N GLU A 195 -49.42 -12.44 49.04
CA GLU A 195 -48.00 -12.19 48.84
C GLU A 195 -47.47 -12.78 47.54
N VAL A 196 -47.84 -14.01 47.20
CA VAL A 196 -47.49 -14.63 45.90
C VAL A 196 -48.06 -13.82 44.74
N ARG A 197 -49.28 -13.28 44.88
CA ARG A 197 -49.89 -12.41 43.87
C ARG A 197 -49.12 -11.10 43.69
N ASN A 198 -48.65 -10.50 44.78
CA ASN A 198 -47.85 -9.29 44.73
C ASN A 198 -46.49 -9.54 44.06
N LEU A 199 -45.81 -10.64 44.42
CA LEU A 199 -44.55 -11.06 43.78
C LEU A 199 -44.74 -11.32 42.28
N ALA A 200 -45.84 -11.96 41.89
CA ALA A 200 -46.16 -12.19 40.48
C ALA A 200 -46.39 -10.88 39.70
N LYS A 201 -47.08 -9.90 40.29
CA LYS A 201 -47.23 -8.56 39.69
C LYS A 201 -45.91 -7.81 39.57
N GLN A 202 -45.05 -7.86 40.59
CA GLN A 202 -43.72 -7.26 40.55
C GLN A 202 -42.86 -7.91 39.47
N SER A 203 -42.91 -9.24 39.34
CA SER A 203 -42.22 -9.98 38.26
C SER A 203 -42.72 -9.55 36.88
N HIS A 204 -44.04 -9.35 36.72
CA HIS A 204 -44.61 -8.83 35.47
C HIS A 204 -44.11 -7.41 35.13
N GLN A 205 -44.05 -6.52 36.11
CA GLN A 205 -43.51 -5.16 35.91
C GLN A 205 -42.02 -5.17 35.56
N ALA A 206 -41.22 -6.00 36.25
CA ALA A 206 -39.79 -6.13 35.99
C ALA A 206 -39.52 -6.69 34.59
N THR A 207 -40.25 -7.72 34.17
CA THR A 207 -40.12 -8.28 32.81
C THR A 207 -40.52 -7.28 31.72
N ALA A 208 -41.51 -6.43 31.96
CA ALA A 208 -41.88 -5.34 31.04
C ALA A 208 -40.75 -4.30 30.89
N GLN A 209 -40.09 -3.92 32.00
CA GLN A 209 -38.93 -3.03 31.96
C GLN A 209 -37.75 -3.65 31.20
N VAL A 210 -37.46 -4.93 31.42
CA VAL A 210 -36.39 -5.62 30.69
C VAL A 210 -36.69 -5.69 29.19
N ARG A 211 -37.95 -5.94 28.77
CA ARG A 211 -38.34 -5.89 27.36
C ARG A 211 -38.09 -4.51 26.72
N ALA A 212 -38.37 -3.43 27.45
CA ALA A 212 -38.10 -2.08 26.95
C ALA A 212 -36.60 -1.86 26.74
N ILE A 213 -35.76 -2.27 27.69
CA ILE A 213 -34.29 -2.20 27.57
C ILE A 213 -33.79 -3.02 26.37
N LEU A 214 -34.29 -4.25 26.19
CA LEU A 214 -33.92 -5.10 25.05
C LEU A 214 -34.31 -4.49 23.70
N SER A 215 -35.46 -3.84 23.63
CA SER A 215 -35.88 -3.09 22.43
C SER A 215 -34.91 -1.95 22.11
N GLU A 216 -34.48 -1.18 23.11
CA GLU A 216 -33.50 -0.10 22.91
C GLU A 216 -32.12 -0.64 22.51
N ILE A 217 -31.68 -1.76 23.10
CA ILE A 217 -30.46 -2.46 22.69
C ILE A 217 -30.54 -2.88 21.21
N GLN A 218 -31.66 -3.46 20.77
CA GLN A 218 -31.84 -3.86 19.37
C GLN A 218 -31.78 -2.67 18.41
N LYS A 219 -32.37 -1.53 18.77
CA LYS A 219 -32.28 -0.29 17.98
C LYS A 219 -30.84 0.20 17.89
N ALA A 220 -30.12 0.23 19.02
CA ALA A 220 -28.72 0.65 19.06
C ALA A 220 -27.83 -0.27 18.20
N ILE A 221 -28.07 -1.59 18.25
CA ILE A 221 -27.40 -2.57 17.39
C ILE A 221 -27.61 -2.23 15.92
N ASN A 222 -28.87 -2.04 15.48
CA ASN A 222 -29.19 -1.75 14.09
C ASN A 222 -28.55 -0.43 13.61
N ALA A 223 -28.59 0.62 14.44
CA ALA A 223 -27.92 1.88 14.13
C ALA A 223 -26.40 1.70 13.98
N THR A 224 -25.79 0.91 14.86
CA THR A 224 -24.35 0.61 14.79
C THR A 224 -23.98 -0.16 13.51
N VAL A 225 -24.83 -1.09 13.05
CA VAL A 225 -24.63 -1.77 11.76
C VAL A 225 -24.59 -0.76 10.63
N MET A 226 -25.59 0.14 10.55
CA MET A 226 -25.67 1.14 9.47
C MET A 226 -24.45 2.05 9.45
N THR A 227 -24.05 2.61 10.60
CA THR A 227 -22.86 3.47 10.69
C THR A 227 -21.58 2.71 10.34
N THR A 228 -21.50 1.43 10.70
CA THR A 228 -20.35 0.57 10.37
C THR A 228 -20.29 0.29 8.86
N GLU A 229 -21.43 0.05 8.20
CA GLU A 229 -21.51 -0.11 6.75
C GLU A 229 -21.14 1.18 6.00
N GLU A 230 -21.59 2.34 6.47
CA GLU A 230 -21.21 3.64 5.91
C GLU A 230 -19.70 3.90 6.07
N GLY A 231 -19.15 3.61 7.26
CA GLY A 231 -17.71 3.67 7.51
C GLY A 231 -16.92 2.74 6.59
N ALA A 232 -17.41 1.51 6.37
CA ALA A 232 -16.80 0.56 5.45
C ALA A 232 -16.72 1.09 4.01
N ARG A 233 -17.80 1.72 3.51
CA ARG A 233 -17.82 2.36 2.19
C ARG A 233 -16.85 3.54 2.11
N GLY A 234 -16.78 4.36 3.17
CA GLY A 234 -15.84 5.49 3.25
C GLY A 234 -14.38 5.03 3.18
N VAL A 235 -14.04 3.96 3.89
CA VAL A 235 -12.70 3.33 3.85
C VAL A 235 -12.40 2.78 2.45
N ASP A 236 -13.34 2.09 1.81
CA ASP A 236 -13.12 1.55 0.46
C ASP A 236 -12.88 2.66 -0.58
N HIS A 237 -13.67 3.73 -0.53
CA HIS A 237 -13.46 4.91 -1.39
C HIS A 237 -12.10 5.57 -1.12
N GLY A 238 -11.72 5.74 0.15
CA GLY A 238 -10.41 6.28 0.53
C GLY A 238 -9.24 5.41 0.03
N SER A 239 -9.39 4.08 0.10
CA SER A 239 -8.40 3.12 -0.42
C SER A 239 -8.25 3.23 -1.95
N GLN A 240 -9.35 3.34 -2.69
CA GLN A 240 -9.32 3.55 -4.14
C GLN A 240 -8.59 4.85 -4.51
N MET A 241 -8.88 5.95 -3.80
CA MET A 241 -8.19 7.23 -4.02
C MET A 241 -6.70 7.14 -3.72
N ALA A 242 -6.31 6.50 -2.62
CA ALA A 242 -4.91 6.29 -2.26
C ALA A 242 -4.17 5.45 -3.32
N SER A 243 -4.82 4.42 -3.85
CA SER A 243 -4.27 3.59 -4.94
C SER A 243 -4.03 4.42 -6.22
N GLN A 244 -5.00 5.27 -6.60
CA GLN A 244 -4.86 6.18 -7.74
C GLN A 244 -3.73 7.21 -7.54
N ALA A 245 -3.60 7.75 -6.33
CA ALA A 245 -2.50 8.64 -5.98
C ALA A 245 -1.15 7.92 -6.07
N GLY A 246 -1.05 6.69 -5.56
CA GLY A 246 0.15 5.85 -5.66
C GLY A 246 0.55 5.56 -7.11
N ALA A 247 -0.42 5.26 -7.98
CA ALA A 247 -0.17 5.06 -9.41
C ALA A 247 0.36 6.35 -10.07
N SER A 248 -0.22 7.50 -9.74
CA SER A 248 0.21 8.80 -10.25
C SER A 248 1.63 9.15 -9.79
N ILE A 249 1.97 8.86 -8.53
CA ILE A 249 3.32 9.06 -7.97
C ILE A 249 4.33 8.17 -8.69
N LYS A 250 4.00 6.89 -8.94
CA LYS A 250 4.87 5.98 -9.73
C LYS A 250 5.11 6.53 -11.12
N GLN A 251 4.08 7.04 -11.79
CA GLN A 251 4.22 7.65 -13.12
C GLN A 251 5.10 8.90 -13.09
N LEU A 252 4.95 9.76 -12.07
CA LEU A 252 5.82 10.92 -11.87
C LEU A 252 7.28 10.51 -11.65
N ALA A 253 7.54 9.46 -10.87
CA ALA A 253 8.89 8.95 -10.65
C ALA A 253 9.57 8.54 -11.97
N VAL A 254 8.86 7.84 -12.85
CA VAL A 254 9.37 7.47 -14.19
C VAL A 254 9.71 8.70 -15.03
N VAL A 255 8.86 9.74 -14.99
CA VAL A 255 9.09 10.99 -15.74
C VAL A 255 10.31 11.75 -15.19
N ILE A 256 10.49 11.79 -13.87
CA ILE A 256 11.62 12.43 -13.21
C ILE A 256 12.93 11.70 -13.56
N GLU A 257 12.94 10.37 -13.53
CA GLU A 257 14.10 9.57 -13.91
C GLU A 257 14.48 9.80 -15.39
N GLY A 258 13.49 9.84 -16.28
CA GLY A 258 13.70 10.20 -17.69
C GLY A 258 14.30 11.58 -17.88
N SER A 259 13.80 12.57 -17.13
CA SER A 259 14.31 13.95 -17.16
C SER A 259 15.75 14.05 -16.65
N ALA A 260 16.09 13.30 -15.59
CA ALA A 260 17.45 13.24 -15.06
C ALA A 260 18.43 12.65 -16.10
N ARG A 261 18.04 11.57 -16.81
CA ARG A 261 18.84 11.01 -17.91
C ARG A 261 19.03 11.99 -19.07
N ALA A 262 17.99 12.73 -19.44
CA ALA A 262 18.10 13.75 -20.49
C ALA A 262 19.08 14.86 -20.08
N ALA A 263 19.01 15.32 -18.82
CA ALA A 263 19.91 16.35 -18.31
C ALA A 263 21.39 15.90 -18.30
N THR A 264 21.68 14.65 -17.94
CA THR A 264 23.06 14.12 -17.98
C THR A 264 23.58 14.00 -19.40
N GLN A 265 22.74 13.61 -20.36
CA GLN A 265 23.10 13.58 -21.78
C GLN A 265 23.37 14.99 -22.32
N MET A 266 22.51 15.96 -22.04
CA MET A 266 22.72 17.36 -22.44
C MET A 266 24.05 17.92 -21.88
N ALA A 267 24.39 17.60 -20.64
CA ALA A 267 25.67 18.01 -20.04
C ALA A 267 26.89 17.35 -20.72
N ALA A 268 26.75 16.11 -21.21
CA ALA A 268 27.79 15.45 -22.00
C ALA A 268 27.94 16.10 -23.39
N GLU A 269 26.83 16.34 -24.08
CA GLU A 269 26.81 17.02 -25.39
C GLU A 269 27.36 18.44 -25.30
N GLY A 270 27.02 19.20 -24.25
CA GLY A 270 27.55 20.53 -24.01
C GLY A 270 29.08 20.54 -23.82
N ARG A 271 29.64 19.52 -23.15
CA ARG A 271 31.11 19.37 -23.04
C ARG A 271 31.75 19.08 -24.40
N GLN A 272 31.13 18.23 -25.21
CA GLN A 272 31.63 17.92 -26.55
C GLN A 272 31.56 19.15 -27.48
N GLN A 273 30.51 19.94 -27.36
CA GLN A 273 30.36 21.20 -28.09
C GLN A 273 31.43 22.22 -27.69
N ALA A 274 31.76 22.33 -26.40
CA ALA A 274 32.86 23.19 -25.93
C ALA A 274 34.21 22.78 -26.54
N THR A 275 34.51 21.48 -26.57
CA THR A 275 35.71 20.96 -27.26
C THR A 275 35.70 21.28 -28.76
N GLY A 276 34.55 21.18 -29.41
CA GLY A 276 34.40 21.56 -30.83
C GLY A 276 34.65 23.05 -31.06
N VAL A 277 34.19 23.92 -30.15
CA VAL A 277 34.46 25.37 -30.20
C VAL A 277 35.96 25.66 -30.04
N ASP A 278 36.66 24.96 -29.13
CA ASP A 278 38.11 25.11 -28.98
C ASP A 278 38.87 24.70 -30.26
N GLN A 279 38.44 23.62 -30.91
CA GLN A 279 39.02 23.19 -32.19
C GLN A 279 38.78 24.21 -33.32
N ILE A 280 37.59 24.82 -33.36
CA ILE A 280 37.28 25.91 -34.31
C ILE A 280 38.18 27.11 -34.04
N ALA A 281 38.39 27.49 -32.77
CA ALA A 281 39.27 28.60 -32.42
C ALA A 281 40.72 28.34 -32.88
N VAL A 282 41.23 27.12 -32.71
CA VAL A 282 42.55 26.71 -33.23
C VAL A 282 42.59 26.79 -34.76
N ALA A 283 41.58 26.28 -35.46
CA ALA A 283 41.50 26.36 -36.92
C ALA A 283 41.49 27.82 -37.42
N MET A 284 40.77 28.71 -36.74
CA MET A 284 40.75 30.15 -37.05
C MET A 284 42.13 30.79 -36.87
N GLN A 285 42.90 30.37 -35.86
CA GLN A 285 44.27 30.84 -35.69
C GLN A 285 45.19 30.40 -36.83
N HIS A 286 45.04 29.15 -37.32
CA HIS A 286 45.77 28.67 -38.49
C HIS A 286 45.38 29.43 -39.77
N ILE A 287 44.10 29.72 -39.97
CA ILE A 287 43.61 30.52 -41.10
C ILE A 287 44.23 31.93 -41.06
N LYS A 288 44.26 32.56 -39.89
CA LYS A 288 44.91 33.87 -39.70
C LYS A 288 46.39 33.81 -40.09
N GLN A 289 47.12 32.81 -39.61
CA GLN A 289 48.54 32.64 -39.93
C GLN A 289 48.78 32.44 -41.45
N ALA A 290 47.93 31.65 -42.11
CA ALA A 290 48.00 31.45 -43.55
C ALA A 290 47.69 32.76 -44.33
N ALA A 291 46.72 33.55 -43.86
CA ALA A 291 46.40 34.85 -44.43
C ALA A 291 47.57 35.84 -44.31
N ASP A 292 48.23 35.90 -43.15
CA ASP A 292 49.42 36.73 -42.93
C ASP A 292 50.58 36.32 -43.84
N GLN A 293 50.81 35.01 -44.01
CA GLN A 293 51.82 34.48 -44.93
C GLN A 293 51.52 34.84 -46.38
N ASN A 294 50.26 34.68 -46.81
CA ASN A 294 49.82 35.05 -48.16
C ASN A 294 50.01 36.56 -48.42
N LEU A 295 49.71 37.41 -47.45
CA LEU A 295 49.95 38.86 -47.56
C LEU A 295 51.45 39.16 -47.75
N SER A 296 52.32 38.49 -47.00
CA SER A 296 53.78 38.62 -47.14
C SER A 296 54.25 38.19 -48.53
N SER A 297 53.80 37.03 -49.03
CA SER A 297 54.10 36.57 -50.38
C SER A 297 53.59 37.54 -51.45
N CYS A 298 52.40 38.13 -51.27
CA CYS A 298 51.87 39.12 -52.20
C CYS A 298 52.76 40.37 -52.27
N ARG A 299 53.27 40.86 -51.13
CA ARG A 299 54.26 41.96 -51.09
C ARG A 299 55.56 41.61 -51.78
N GLN A 300 56.05 40.37 -51.64
CA GLN A 300 57.25 39.91 -52.34
C GLN A 300 57.04 39.87 -53.85
N VAL A 301 55.88 39.38 -54.31
CA VAL A 301 55.49 39.39 -55.72
C VAL A 301 55.39 40.82 -56.26
N GLU A 302 54.77 41.73 -55.50
CA GLU A 302 54.71 43.15 -55.85
C GLU A 302 56.11 43.76 -56.01
N GLN A 303 57.03 43.49 -55.08
CA GLN A 303 58.41 43.95 -55.16
C GLN A 303 59.15 43.36 -56.37
N ALA A 304 58.98 42.07 -56.64
CA ALA A 304 59.57 41.42 -57.80
C ALA A 304 59.04 42.02 -59.11
N ALA A 305 57.74 42.29 -59.20
CA ALA A 305 57.13 42.96 -60.34
C ALA A 305 57.69 44.38 -60.54
N ARG A 306 57.88 45.16 -59.45
CA ARG A 306 58.54 46.48 -59.52
C ARG A 306 59.97 46.37 -60.03
N ASN A 307 60.76 45.42 -59.52
CA ASN A 307 62.14 45.20 -59.94
C ASN A 307 62.21 44.78 -61.43
N LEU A 308 61.32 43.90 -61.89
CA LEU A 308 61.21 43.50 -63.30
C LEU A 308 60.83 44.70 -64.18
N GLY A 309 59.91 45.54 -63.74
CA GLY A 309 59.54 46.78 -64.43
C GLY A 309 60.72 47.74 -64.58
N ALA A 310 61.50 47.94 -63.52
CA ALA A 310 62.71 48.76 -63.56
C ALA A 310 63.78 48.18 -64.50
N LEU A 311 63.99 46.86 -64.46
CA LEU A 311 64.94 46.18 -65.36
C LEU A 311 64.53 46.30 -66.83
N ALA A 312 63.24 46.13 -67.14
CA ALA A 312 62.71 46.32 -68.48
C ALA A 312 62.90 47.76 -68.99
N HIS A 313 62.71 48.75 -68.11
CA HIS A 313 62.96 50.16 -68.44
C HIS A 313 64.44 50.40 -68.76
N ASN A 314 65.36 49.94 -67.90
CA ASN A 314 66.80 50.05 -68.14
C ASN A 314 67.22 49.37 -69.44
N LEU A 315 66.72 48.16 -69.74
CA LEU A 315 67.02 47.47 -70.99
C LEU A 315 66.55 48.27 -72.21
N THR A 316 65.38 48.88 -72.13
CA THR A 316 64.84 49.74 -73.20
C THR A 316 65.75 50.94 -73.43
N GLU A 317 66.16 51.64 -72.37
CA GLU A 317 67.08 52.77 -72.44
C GLU A 317 68.45 52.36 -73.01
N THR A 318 68.97 51.20 -72.62
CA THR A 318 70.24 50.68 -73.14
C THR A 318 70.16 50.40 -74.64
N VAL A 319 69.05 49.80 -75.12
CA VAL A 319 68.83 49.54 -76.54
C VAL A 319 68.70 50.84 -77.33
N GLU A 320 67.99 51.85 -76.82
CA GLU A 320 67.88 53.18 -77.43
C GLU A 320 69.25 53.89 -77.55
N GLN A 321 70.10 53.77 -76.52
CA GLN A 321 71.48 54.28 -76.57
C GLN A 321 72.34 53.56 -77.63
N TYR A 322 72.21 52.23 -77.76
CA TYR A 322 72.91 51.49 -78.81
C TYR A 322 72.43 51.86 -80.22
N GLN A 323 71.12 52.05 -80.42
CA GLN A 323 70.55 52.45 -81.71
C GLN A 323 70.98 53.88 -82.10
N SER A 324 70.99 54.82 -81.16
CA SER A 324 71.47 56.19 -81.40
C SER A 324 72.98 56.26 -81.67
N SER A 325 73.77 55.41 -81.01
CA SER A 325 75.22 55.29 -81.25
C SER A 325 75.58 54.62 -82.58
N GLY A 326 74.75 53.66 -83.03
CA GLY A 326 74.89 53.00 -84.33
C GLY A 326 74.49 53.86 -85.53
N SER A 327 73.67 54.89 -85.33
CA SER A 327 73.27 55.84 -86.38
C SER A 327 74.29 56.96 -86.64
N ASN A 328 75.39 57.02 -85.86
CA ASN A 328 76.42 58.05 -85.95
C ASN A 328 77.77 57.52 -86.51
N ARG A 329 77.71 56.43 -87.26
CA ARG A 329 78.79 55.83 -88.06
C ARG A 329 78.34 55.67 -89.49
#